data_AF-Q4PJ01-F1
#
_entry.id   AF-Q4PJ01-F1
#
_cell.length_a   1.000
_cell.length_b   1.000
_cell.length_c   1.000
_cell.angle_alpha   90.00
_cell.angle_beta   90.00
_cell.angle_gamma   90.00
#
_symmetry.space_group_name_H-M   'P 1'
#
loop_
_entity.id
_entity.type
_entity.pdbx_description
1 polymer ?
#
loop_
_entity_poly.entity_id
_entity_poly.type
_entity_poly.pdbx_seq_one_letter_code
_entity_poly.pdbx_strand_id
1 'polypeptide(L)'
;SFKKPVHEPLQTGYKSIDGMVPIGRGQRELIIGDRQTGKTAVALDAIINQKDTGVKCIYVAIGQKRSTVAQIVKRLEDAGALEYTIVVAATASESAPLQYMAPYTGVSMGEYFMDKGEHVLIVYDDLSKHAVAYREMSLLLKRPPGREAFPGDVFYLHSRLLERAAKL
;
A
#
# COMPACT_ATOMS: atom_id res chain seq x y z
N SER A 1 4.27 -6.49 -24.84
CA SER A 1 4.28 -5.99 -23.46
C SER A 1 3.45 -4.73 -23.42
N PHE A 2 2.38 -4.68 -22.61
CA PHE A 2 1.50 -3.50 -22.49
C PHE A 2 2.06 -2.44 -21.51
N LYS A 3 3.25 -2.65 -20.92
CA LYS A 3 3.86 -1.71 -19.96
C LYS A 3 4.71 -0.66 -20.70
N LYS A 4 4.54 0.62 -20.35
CA LYS A 4 5.36 1.73 -20.85
C LYS A 4 6.47 2.10 -19.86
N PRO A 5 7.60 2.67 -20.34
CA PRO A 5 8.62 3.25 -19.47
C PRO A 5 8.05 4.33 -18.54
N VAL A 6 8.42 4.28 -17.27
CA VAL A 6 8.08 5.29 -16.26
C VAL A 6 8.89 6.55 -16.54
N HIS A 7 8.19 7.68 -16.77
CA HIS A 7 8.82 8.96 -17.13
C HIS A 7 8.17 10.18 -16.45
N GLU A 8 7.01 10.01 -15.81
CA GLU A 8 6.35 11.08 -15.07
C GLU A 8 6.67 10.94 -13.57
N PRO A 9 7.06 12.03 -12.89
CA PRO A 9 7.35 11.98 -11.46
C PRO A 9 6.08 11.87 -10.61
N LEU A 10 6.22 11.24 -9.44
CA LEU A 10 5.27 11.28 -8.34
C LEU A 10 5.99 11.94 -7.17
N GLN A 11 5.67 13.22 -6.93
CA GLN A 11 6.33 14.03 -5.92
C GLN A 11 5.80 13.67 -4.53
N THR A 12 6.68 13.35 -3.61
CA THR A 12 6.34 13.00 -2.23
C THR A 12 6.22 14.23 -1.32
N GLY A 13 6.82 15.36 -1.72
CA GLY A 13 6.90 16.57 -0.91
C GLY A 13 8.13 16.61 0.01
N TYR A 14 8.89 15.51 0.09
CA TYR A 14 10.15 15.45 0.82
C TYR A 14 11.33 15.70 -0.12
N LYS A 15 12.02 16.83 0.07
CA LYS A 15 13.23 17.16 -0.72
C LYS A 15 14.29 16.05 -0.73
N SER A 16 14.45 15.35 0.39
CA SER A 16 15.39 14.23 0.50
C SER A 16 14.99 13.04 -0.37
N ILE A 17 13.70 12.73 -0.45
CA ILE A 17 13.19 11.64 -1.29
C ILE A 17 13.17 12.09 -2.74
N ASP A 18 12.49 13.20 -3.04
CA ASP A 18 12.30 13.70 -4.41
C ASP A 18 13.63 14.06 -5.10
N GLY A 19 14.67 14.41 -4.33
CA GLY A 19 16.00 14.74 -4.83
C GLY A 19 16.98 13.56 -4.93
N MET A 20 16.93 12.59 -4.01
CA MET A 20 17.92 11.48 -3.96
C MET A 20 17.34 10.16 -4.47
N VAL A 21 16.05 9.91 -4.27
CA VAL A 21 15.35 8.67 -4.62
C VAL A 21 14.00 9.04 -5.27
N PRO A 22 14.03 9.63 -6.48
CA PRO A 22 12.80 10.08 -7.13
C PRO A 22 11.88 8.89 -7.43
N ILE A 23 10.59 9.07 -7.16
CA ILE A 23 9.55 8.08 -7.43
C ILE A 23 8.81 8.46 -8.70
N GLY A 24 8.67 7.53 -9.64
CA GLY A 24 7.88 7.73 -10.85
C GLY A 24 6.48 7.10 -10.81
N ARG A 25 5.54 7.63 -11.60
CA ARG A 25 4.18 7.09 -11.73
C ARG A 25 4.23 5.70 -12.39
N GLY A 26 3.87 4.66 -11.63
CA GLY A 26 3.97 3.25 -12.02
C GLY A 26 5.20 2.53 -11.46
N GLN A 27 6.04 3.21 -10.68
CA GLN A 27 7.13 2.62 -9.90
C GLN A 27 6.62 1.96 -8.62
N ARG A 28 7.40 1.02 -8.10
CA ARG A 28 7.18 0.35 -6.81
C ARG A 28 8.34 0.72 -5.89
N GLU A 29 8.07 1.50 -4.87
CA GLU A 29 9.10 1.99 -3.94
C GLU A 29 8.87 1.41 -2.54
N LEU A 30 9.93 0.86 -1.93
CA LEU A 30 9.85 0.22 -0.62
C LEU A 30 10.20 1.22 0.48
N ILE A 31 9.26 1.45 1.40
CA ILE A 31 9.54 2.17 2.66
C ILE A 31 9.82 1.15 3.76
N ILE A 32 11.10 0.96 4.10
CA ILE A 32 11.56 0.01 5.13
C ILE A 32 12.25 0.73 6.29
N GLY A 33 12.16 0.14 7.48
CA GLY A 33 12.81 0.63 8.69
C GLY A 33 12.11 0.12 9.95
N ASP A 34 12.71 0.36 11.10
CA ASP A 34 12.20 -0.11 12.39
C ASP A 34 10.86 0.53 12.79
N ARG A 35 10.22 0.01 13.84
CA ARG A 35 8.99 0.60 14.36
C ARG A 35 9.25 2.06 14.77
N GLN A 36 8.24 2.92 14.55
CA GLN A 36 8.28 4.34 14.93
C GLN A 36 9.33 5.20 14.23
N THR A 37 9.90 4.75 13.09
CA THR A 37 10.84 5.56 12.28
C THR A 37 10.17 6.51 11.28
N GLY A 38 8.86 6.75 11.38
CA GLY A 38 8.15 7.70 10.52
C GLY A 38 7.62 7.14 9.18
N LYS A 39 7.69 5.83 8.93
CA LYS A 39 7.22 5.21 7.66
C LYS A 39 5.79 5.63 7.27
N THR A 40 4.84 5.54 8.19
CA THR A 40 3.46 5.95 7.95
C THR A 40 3.36 7.46 7.70
N ALA A 41 4.16 8.29 8.39
CA ALA A 41 4.14 9.73 8.17
C ALA A 41 4.59 10.08 6.75
N VAL A 42 5.70 9.49 6.28
CA VAL A 42 6.19 9.66 4.90
C VAL A 42 5.11 9.29 3.88
N ALA A 43 4.42 8.16 4.11
CA ALA A 43 3.37 7.70 3.19
C ALA A 43 2.13 8.62 3.18
N LEU A 44 1.70 9.13 4.35
CA LEU A 44 0.58 10.07 4.42
C LEU A 44 0.91 11.43 3.82
N ASP A 45 2.12 11.93 4.04
CA ASP A 45 2.57 13.19 3.46
C ASP A 45 2.69 13.09 1.94
N ALA A 46 3.15 11.94 1.41
CA ALA A 46 3.12 11.69 -0.03
C ALA A 46 1.69 11.72 -0.59
N ILE A 47 0.69 11.18 0.13
CA ILE A 47 -0.73 11.29 -0.23
C ILE A 47 -1.18 12.75 -0.20
N ILE A 48 -0.93 13.47 0.89
CA ILE A 48 -1.35 14.88 1.06
C ILE A 48 -0.74 15.77 -0.03
N ASN A 49 0.49 15.48 -0.46
CA ASN A 49 1.17 16.20 -1.53
C ASN A 49 0.57 15.94 -2.93
N GLN A 50 -0.38 15.00 -3.08
CA GLN A 50 -1.11 14.80 -4.33
C GLN A 50 -2.29 15.74 -4.52
N LYS A 51 -2.52 16.68 -3.60
CA LYS A 51 -3.51 17.72 -3.78
C LYS A 51 -3.26 18.46 -5.11
N ASP A 52 -4.31 18.60 -5.91
CA ASP A 52 -4.30 19.28 -7.21
C ASP A 52 -3.40 18.63 -8.29
N THR A 53 -2.83 17.44 -8.07
CA THR A 53 -2.00 16.74 -9.09
C THR A 53 -2.80 15.82 -10.01
N GLY A 54 -4.07 15.60 -9.70
CA GLY A 54 -4.96 14.65 -10.38
C GLY A 54 -4.70 13.18 -10.02
N VAL A 55 -3.74 12.88 -9.15
CA VAL A 55 -3.44 11.51 -8.70
C VAL A 55 -4.49 11.07 -7.67
N LYS A 56 -5.13 9.92 -7.90
CA LYS A 56 -5.99 9.27 -6.91
C LYS A 56 -5.13 8.52 -5.89
N CYS A 57 -5.53 8.54 -4.63
CA CYS A 57 -4.77 7.91 -3.57
C CYS A 57 -5.56 6.75 -2.95
N ILE A 58 -4.85 5.69 -2.55
CA ILE A 58 -5.41 4.55 -1.84
C ILE A 58 -4.49 4.22 -0.67
N TYR A 59 -5.03 4.23 0.55
CA TYR A 59 -4.32 3.82 1.75
C TYR A 59 -4.92 2.52 2.29
N VAL A 60 -4.13 1.45 2.31
CA VAL A 60 -4.54 0.12 2.77
C VAL A 60 -3.95 -0.14 4.16
N ALA A 61 -4.78 -0.05 5.20
CA ALA A 61 -4.43 -0.38 6.58
C ALA A 61 -4.64 -1.87 6.85
N ILE A 62 -3.56 -2.60 7.12
CA ILE A 62 -3.54 -4.06 7.31
C ILE A 62 -3.08 -4.36 8.74
N GLY A 63 -3.93 -5.00 9.53
CA GLY A 63 -3.65 -5.36 10.92
C GLY A 63 -3.30 -4.16 11.82
N GLN A 64 -3.71 -2.94 11.45
CA GLN A 64 -3.48 -1.75 12.26
C GLN A 64 -4.50 -1.65 13.39
N LYS A 65 -4.15 -1.00 14.50
CA LYS A 65 -5.13 -0.71 15.56
C LYS A 65 -6.22 0.22 14.99
N ARG A 66 -7.49 -0.03 15.36
CA ARG A 66 -8.61 0.81 14.92
C ARG A 66 -8.40 2.30 15.26
N SER A 67 -7.83 2.60 16.42
CA SER A 67 -7.48 3.99 16.81
C SER A 67 -6.44 4.62 15.90
N THR A 68 -5.44 3.86 15.45
CA THR A 68 -4.44 4.34 14.49
C THR A 68 -5.09 4.64 13.14
N VAL A 69 -5.99 3.79 12.65
CA VAL A 69 -6.74 4.04 11.41
C VAL A 69 -7.59 5.31 11.53
N ALA A 70 -8.29 5.49 12.66
CA ALA A 70 -9.07 6.70 12.89
C ALA A 70 -8.22 7.98 12.89
N GLN A 71 -7.01 7.94 13.48
CA GLN A 71 -6.06 9.05 13.43
C GLN A 71 -5.57 9.35 12.02
N ILE A 72 -5.35 8.32 11.20
CA ILE A 72 -4.97 8.46 9.79
C ILE A 72 -6.08 9.12 8.99
N VAL A 73 -7.31 8.61 9.09
CA VAL A 73 -8.47 9.18 8.39
C VAL A 73 -8.65 10.64 8.78
N LYS A 74 -8.59 10.95 10.08
CA LYS A 74 -8.67 12.32 10.57
C LYS A 74 -7.57 13.21 9.99
N ARG A 75 -6.32 12.75 9.96
CA ARG A 75 -5.21 13.53 9.37
C ARG A 75 -5.43 13.80 7.89
N LEU A 76 -5.94 12.83 7.14
CA LEU A 76 -6.28 13.00 5.72
C LEU A 76 -7.44 13.98 5.54
N GLU A 77 -8.46 13.91 6.40
CA GLU A 77 -9.60 14.83 6.41
C GLU A 77 -9.17 16.27 6.74
N ASP A 78 -8.41 16.47 7.82
CA ASP A 78 -7.89 17.77 8.26
C ASP A 78 -7.01 18.43 7.17
N ALA A 79 -6.33 17.63 6.35
CA ALA A 79 -5.51 18.09 5.22
C ALA A 79 -6.29 18.30 3.91
N GLY A 80 -7.59 17.96 3.88
CA GLY A 80 -8.41 17.96 2.66
C GLY A 80 -8.01 16.85 1.66
N ALA A 81 -7.25 15.85 2.10
CA ALA A 81 -6.76 14.76 1.26
C ALA A 81 -7.78 13.62 1.09
N LEU A 82 -8.79 13.55 1.95
CA LEU A 82 -9.82 12.52 1.90
C LEU A 82 -10.69 12.62 0.62
N GLU A 83 -10.77 13.81 0.00
CA GLU A 83 -11.52 14.05 -1.24
C GLU A 83 -11.01 13.22 -2.44
N TYR A 84 -9.73 12.85 -2.42
CA TYR A 84 -9.08 12.07 -3.48
C TYR A 84 -8.45 10.78 -2.96
N THR A 85 -8.73 10.39 -1.71
CA THR A 85 -8.14 9.21 -1.07
C THR A 85 -9.18 8.18 -0.65
N ILE A 86 -9.04 6.95 -1.10
CA ILE A 86 -9.80 5.79 -0.60
C ILE A 86 -9.01 5.15 0.55
N VAL A 87 -9.67 4.85 1.66
CA VAL A 87 -9.07 4.10 2.78
C VAL A 87 -9.68 2.70 2.86
N VAL A 88 -8.86 1.68 2.64
CA VAL A 88 -9.23 0.27 2.84
C VAL A 88 -8.68 -0.16 4.19
N ALA A 89 -9.54 -0.60 5.11
CA ALA A 89 -9.13 -0.97 6.46
C ALA A 89 -9.52 -2.42 6.79
N ALA A 90 -8.50 -3.21 7.14
CA ALA A 90 -8.64 -4.48 7.84
C ALA A 90 -7.79 -4.41 9.12
N THR A 91 -8.42 -4.01 10.21
CA THR A 91 -7.81 -3.75 11.52
C THR A 91 -7.31 -5.01 12.22
N ALA A 92 -6.47 -4.84 13.25
CA ALA A 92 -5.92 -5.94 14.05
C ALA A 92 -6.97 -6.83 14.74
N SER A 93 -8.18 -6.31 14.96
CA SER A 93 -9.30 -7.05 15.56
C SER A 93 -10.11 -7.86 14.54
N GLU A 94 -9.86 -7.68 13.24
CA GLU A 94 -10.55 -8.39 12.18
C GLU A 94 -9.80 -9.67 11.79
N SER A 95 -10.50 -10.60 11.15
CA SER A 95 -9.99 -11.93 10.86
C SER A 95 -8.80 -11.92 9.89
N ALA A 96 -7.93 -12.94 9.99
CA ALA A 96 -6.79 -13.10 9.09
C ALA A 96 -7.19 -13.10 7.60
N PRO A 97 -8.31 -13.73 7.16
CA PRO A 97 -8.79 -13.61 5.79
C PRO A 97 -9.07 -12.18 5.33
N LEU A 98 -9.65 -11.32 6.18
CA LEU A 98 -9.88 -9.92 5.81
C LEU A 98 -8.56 -9.15 5.68
N GLN A 99 -7.63 -9.36 6.61
CA GLN A 99 -6.29 -8.75 6.54
C GLN A 99 -5.51 -9.22 5.30
N TYR A 100 -5.66 -10.49 4.92
CA TYR A 100 -5.10 -11.06 3.69
C TYR A 100 -5.73 -10.46 2.42
N MET A 101 -7.04 -10.22 2.40
CA MET A 101 -7.71 -9.68 1.21
C MET A 101 -7.51 -8.18 1.02
N ALA A 102 -7.26 -7.41 2.09
CA ALA A 102 -7.21 -5.95 2.04
C ALA A 102 -6.26 -5.36 0.97
N PRO A 103 -5.02 -5.85 0.78
CA PRO A 103 -4.15 -5.34 -0.29
C PRO A 103 -4.71 -5.60 -1.69
N TYR A 104 -5.31 -6.78 -1.90
CA TYR A 104 -5.93 -7.14 -3.18
C TYR A 104 -7.14 -6.27 -3.49
N THR A 105 -7.96 -5.94 -2.47
CA THR A 105 -9.06 -4.99 -2.61
C THR A 105 -8.56 -3.60 -2.99
N GLY A 106 -7.53 -3.10 -2.30
CA GLY A 106 -6.96 -1.78 -2.57
C GLY A 106 -6.40 -1.66 -3.99
N VAL A 107 -5.61 -2.64 -4.44
CA VAL A 107 -5.05 -2.57 -5.80
C VAL A 107 -6.12 -2.71 -6.89
N SER A 108 -7.17 -3.52 -6.68
CA SER A 108 -8.28 -3.62 -7.63
C SER A 108 -9.04 -2.30 -7.76
N MET A 109 -9.19 -1.54 -6.66
CA MET A 109 -9.74 -0.18 -6.72
C MET A 109 -8.83 0.77 -7.49
N GLY A 110 -7.51 0.62 -7.35
CA GLY A 110 -6.52 1.42 -8.10
C GLY A 110 -6.50 1.10 -9.60
N GLU A 111 -6.62 -0.17 -9.96
CA GLU A 111 -6.67 -0.61 -11.35
C GLU A 111 -7.84 0.00 -12.12
N TYR A 112 -9.00 0.19 -11.47
CA TYR A 112 -10.13 0.89 -12.10
C TYR A 112 -9.77 2.29 -12.63
N PHE A 113 -8.99 3.06 -11.87
CA PHE A 113 -8.53 4.39 -12.30
C PHE A 113 -7.41 4.27 -13.34
N MET A 114 -6.47 3.33 -13.13
CA MET A 114 -5.37 3.07 -14.06
C MET A 114 -5.88 2.69 -15.46
N ASP A 115 -6.89 1.82 -15.55
CA ASP A 115 -7.50 1.36 -16.80
C ASP A 115 -8.27 2.49 -17.51
N LYS A 116 -8.69 3.51 -16.77
CA LYS A 116 -9.28 4.75 -17.30
C LYS A 116 -8.25 5.78 -17.76
N GLY A 117 -6.97 5.47 -17.65
CA GLY A 117 -5.87 6.38 -17.98
C GLY A 117 -5.59 7.42 -16.90
N GLU A 118 -6.15 7.27 -15.70
CA GLU A 118 -5.84 8.11 -14.55
C GLU A 118 -4.58 7.57 -13.81
N HIS A 119 -4.02 8.38 -12.92
CA HIS A 119 -2.85 8.02 -12.12
C HIS A 119 -3.23 7.70 -10.68
N VAL A 120 -2.58 6.71 -10.09
CA VAL A 120 -2.86 6.24 -8.73
C VAL A 120 -1.60 6.11 -7.90
N LEU A 121 -1.67 6.58 -6.65
CA LEU A 121 -0.77 6.25 -5.57
C LEU A 121 -1.45 5.24 -4.63
N ILE A 122 -0.85 4.08 -4.41
CA ILE A 122 -1.34 3.10 -3.42
C ILE A 122 -0.27 2.83 -2.35
N VAL A 123 -0.70 2.87 -1.09
CA VAL A 123 0.12 2.60 0.10
C VAL A 123 -0.40 1.35 0.80
N TYR A 124 0.50 0.41 1.12
CA TYR A 124 0.19 -0.77 1.93
C TYR A 124 0.86 -0.68 3.31
N ASP A 125 0.08 -0.53 4.38
CA ASP A 125 0.55 -0.37 5.77
C ASP A 125 -0.03 -1.48 6.69
N ASP A 126 0.61 -2.63 6.85
CA ASP A 126 1.90 -3.01 6.25
C ASP A 126 1.92 -4.44 5.70
N LEU A 127 2.79 -4.69 4.72
CA LEU A 127 2.92 -5.99 4.07
C LEU A 127 3.54 -7.06 4.99
N SER A 128 4.18 -6.68 6.09
CA SER A 128 4.67 -7.64 7.07
C SER A 128 3.51 -8.29 7.83
N LYS A 129 2.51 -7.50 8.26
CA LYS A 129 1.27 -8.02 8.86
C LYS A 129 0.44 -8.80 7.86
N HIS A 130 0.43 -8.39 6.59
CA HIS A 130 -0.19 -9.16 5.51
C HIS A 130 0.41 -10.58 5.39
N ALA A 131 1.76 -10.69 5.39
CA ALA A 131 2.42 -11.99 5.36
C ALA A 131 2.11 -12.84 6.61
N VAL A 132 2.00 -12.22 7.79
CA VAL A 132 1.61 -12.92 9.04
C VAL A 132 0.19 -13.48 8.93
N ALA A 133 -0.77 -12.70 8.41
CA ALA A 133 -2.14 -13.18 8.18
C ALA A 133 -2.17 -14.36 7.19
N TYR A 134 -1.39 -14.29 6.10
CA TYR A 134 -1.27 -15.39 5.15
C TYR A 134 -0.65 -16.65 5.78
N ARG A 135 0.35 -16.47 6.65
CA ARG A 135 0.97 -17.57 7.40
C ARG A 135 -0.06 -18.25 8.31
N GLU A 136 -0.82 -17.49 9.08
CA GLU A 136 -1.87 -18.02 9.96
C GLU A 136 -2.87 -18.87 9.18
N MET A 137 -3.41 -18.33 8.08
CA MET A 137 -4.33 -19.06 7.21
C MET A 137 -3.70 -20.34 6.65
N SER A 138 -2.44 -20.28 6.21
CA SER A 138 -1.74 -21.43 5.64
C SER A 138 -1.51 -22.55 6.66
N LEU A 139 -1.16 -22.20 7.90
CA LEU A 139 -0.97 -23.16 8.99
C LEU A 139 -2.29 -23.83 9.40
N LEU A 140 -3.39 -23.07 9.48
CA LEU A 140 -4.74 -23.61 9.74
C LEU A 140 -5.17 -24.61 8.67
N LEU A 141 -4.77 -24.38 7.42
CA LEU A 141 -5.00 -25.28 6.29
C LEU A 141 -3.97 -26.43 6.20
N LYS A 142 -3.11 -26.60 7.22
CA LYS A 142 -2.06 -27.62 7.29
C LYS A 142 -1.10 -27.62 6.09
N ARG A 143 -0.88 -26.45 5.47
CA ARG A 143 0.13 -26.32 4.41
C ARG A 143 1.53 -26.46 5.04
N PRO A 144 2.47 -27.16 4.36
CA PRO A 144 3.83 -27.31 4.87
C PRO A 144 4.51 -25.94 5.10
N PRO A 145 5.04 -25.67 6.30
CA PRO A 145 5.77 -24.44 6.58
C PRO A 145 7.24 -24.56 6.14
N GLY A 146 7.83 -23.43 5.77
CA GLY A 146 9.26 -23.24 5.53
C GLY A 146 9.91 -22.36 6.60
N ARG A 147 10.85 -21.50 6.18
CA ARG A 147 11.56 -20.57 7.04
C ARG A 147 10.58 -19.68 7.83
N GLU A 148 10.84 -19.52 9.13
CA GLU A 148 10.01 -18.68 10.04
C GLU A 148 8.52 -19.04 10.04
N ALA A 149 8.22 -20.30 9.74
CA ALA A 149 6.89 -20.89 9.59
C ALA A 149 6.03 -20.31 8.45
N PHE A 150 6.60 -19.52 7.54
CA PHE A 150 5.87 -19.04 6.36
C PHE A 150 5.68 -20.16 5.32
N PRO A 151 4.58 -20.15 4.55
CA PRO A 151 4.41 -21.09 3.44
C PRO A 151 5.41 -20.80 2.31
N GLY A 152 5.76 -21.82 1.52
CA GLY A 152 6.77 -21.72 0.46
C GLY A 152 6.47 -20.69 -0.63
N ASP A 153 5.22 -20.26 -0.79
CA ASP A 153 4.77 -19.29 -1.77
C ASP A 153 4.59 -17.86 -1.21
N VAL A 154 5.10 -17.57 -0.02
CA VAL A 154 5.04 -16.22 0.58
C VAL A 154 5.72 -15.15 -0.28
N PHE A 155 6.73 -15.52 -1.08
CA PHE A 155 7.33 -14.59 -2.05
C PHE A 155 6.36 -14.28 -3.20
N TYR A 156 5.70 -15.31 -3.73
CA TYR A 156 4.72 -15.17 -4.81
C TYR A 156 3.54 -14.29 -4.39
N LEU A 157 3.14 -14.35 -3.12
CA LEU A 157 2.09 -13.51 -2.53
C LEU A 157 2.30 -12.01 -2.81
N HIS A 158 3.49 -11.50 -2.48
CA HIS A 158 3.81 -10.08 -2.66
C HIS A 158 4.23 -9.76 -4.08
N SER A 159 4.94 -10.67 -4.77
CA SER A 159 5.32 -10.47 -6.16
C SER A 159 4.09 -10.25 -7.06
N ARG A 160 3.07 -11.13 -6.99
CA ARG A 160 1.85 -10.98 -7.80
C ARG A 160 1.02 -9.74 -7.44
N LEU A 161 1.05 -9.33 -6.17
CA LEU A 161 0.35 -8.12 -5.71
C LEU A 161 1.03 -6.88 -6.29
N LEU A 162 2.35 -6.79 -6.11
CA LEU A 162 3.11 -5.61 -6.46
C LEU A 162 3.24 -5.45 -7.98
N GLU A 163 3.39 -6.52 -8.75
CA GLU A 163 3.49 -6.44 -10.23
C GLU A 163 2.25 -5.88 -10.95
N ARG A 164 1.12 -5.75 -10.23
CA ARG A 164 -0.08 -5.05 -10.70
C ARG A 164 0.09 -3.53 -10.72
N ALA A 165 1.00 -2.98 -9.90
CA ALA A 165 1.39 -1.58 -10.00
C ALA A 165 2.32 -1.36 -11.20
N ALA A 166 1.80 -0.70 -12.24
CA ALA A 166 2.49 -0.51 -13.50
C ALA A 166 2.06 0.80 -14.19
N LYS A 167 2.75 1.14 -15.27
CA LYS A 167 2.35 2.19 -16.21
C LYS A 167 1.88 1.53 -17.52
N LEU A 168 0.64 1.79 -17.91
CA LEU A 168 0.03 1.32 -19.16
C LEU A 168 0.32 2.25 -20.35
#